data_AF-A0A8C5YTD8-F1
#
_entry.id   AF-A0A8C5YTD8-F1
#
_cell.length_a   1.000
_cell.length_b   1.000
_cell.length_c   1.000
_cell.angle_alpha   90.00
_cell.angle_beta   90.00
_cell.angle_gamma   90.00
#
_symmetry.space_group_name_H-M   'P 1'
#
loop_
_entity.id
_entity.type
_entity.pdbx_description
1 polymer ?
#
loop_
_entity_poly.entity_id
_entity_poly.type
_entity_poly.pdbx_seq_one_letter_code
_entity_poly.pdbx_strand_id
1 'polypeptide(L)'
;YEAERDLIPLIISNCQYQVEQGGETLQEFDLEKIQWQISSRFLQGKPRLTLKGIPMLVYRHDWNFEHLFMDIKNKMAQCLLPNSAMGAISGELQSYSEVCEALSVIEVTLGFLGTVGGDPNMHLNVYVQDILRMGDQMTPILKALSRCQLKHAIALWQFLSAYKSEQLLGLKKDPFREISSKYKADLSPESAKLLSAFLNYTDLDAFLLELHEMMVLKLRNTQTQDSFNPEWSLRDTLMSYMETKENEVLLEVESQFPEDILLSNCISVWKVAATRKQDRQAK
;
A
#
# COMPACT_ATOMS: atom_id res chain seq x y z
N TYR A 1 28.98 -2.03 -30.68
CA TYR A 1 30.18 -1.99 -31.52
C TYR A 1 31.38 -2.21 -30.61
N GLU A 2 32.45 -2.78 -31.13
CA GLU A 2 33.70 -3.03 -30.42
C GLU A 2 34.80 -2.12 -30.98
N ALA A 3 35.58 -1.50 -30.09
CA ALA A 3 36.53 -0.46 -30.50
C ALA A 3 37.59 -1.01 -31.49
N GLU A 4 38.23 -2.12 -31.15
CA GLU A 4 39.34 -2.68 -31.94
C GLU A 4 38.91 -3.22 -33.30
N ARG A 5 37.73 -3.84 -33.35
CA ARG A 5 37.25 -4.49 -34.57
C ARG A 5 36.46 -3.55 -35.48
N ASP A 6 35.65 -2.67 -34.90
CA ASP A 6 34.66 -1.91 -35.67
C ASP A 6 35.06 -0.43 -35.85
N LEU A 7 35.71 0.19 -34.85
CA LEU A 7 36.04 1.63 -34.88
C LEU A 7 37.45 1.91 -35.41
N ILE A 8 38.46 1.17 -34.96
CA ILE A 8 39.86 1.41 -35.38
C ILE A 8 40.03 1.27 -36.90
N PRO A 9 39.53 0.20 -37.57
CA PRO A 9 39.67 0.09 -39.02
C PRO A 9 38.91 1.18 -39.78
N LEU A 10 37.76 1.61 -39.25
CA LEU A 10 36.95 2.68 -39.83
C LEU A 10 37.70 4.01 -39.79
N ILE A 11 38.31 4.35 -38.65
CA ILE A 11 39.06 5.60 -38.47
C ILE A 11 40.32 5.60 -39.36
N ILE A 12 41.09 4.50 -39.36
CA ILE A 12 42.30 4.37 -40.20
C ILE A 12 41.94 4.44 -41.69
N SER A 13 40.81 3.86 -42.12
CA SER A 13 40.37 3.89 -43.53
C SER A 13 39.97 5.28 -44.04
N ASN A 14 39.73 6.24 -43.14
CA ASN A 14 39.42 7.63 -43.47
C ASN A 14 40.56 8.60 -43.07
N CYS A 15 41.73 8.04 -42.76
CA CYS A 15 42.96 8.78 -42.58
C CYS A 15 43.67 8.91 -43.93
N GLN A 16 43.78 10.12 -44.46
CA GLN A 16 44.46 10.41 -45.71
C GLN A 16 45.86 10.96 -45.42
N TYR A 17 46.85 10.52 -46.20
CA TYR A 17 48.20 11.04 -46.17
C TYR A 17 48.43 11.85 -47.44
N GLN A 18 48.79 13.12 -47.29
CA GLN A 18 49.16 13.99 -48.40
C GLN A 18 50.64 14.37 -48.25
N VAL A 19 51.38 14.30 -49.35
CA VAL A 19 52.80 14.68 -49.36
C VAL A 19 52.91 16.01 -50.10
N GLU A 20 53.32 17.06 -49.38
CA GLU A 20 53.50 18.38 -49.98
C GLU A 20 54.83 18.49 -50.73
N GLN A 21 54.92 19.45 -51.65
CA GLN A 21 56.10 19.72 -52.47
C GLN A 21 57.21 20.34 -51.60
N GLY A 22 57.92 19.47 -50.89
CA GLY A 22 58.87 19.80 -49.82
C GLY A 22 59.27 18.58 -48.98
N GLY A 23 58.54 17.46 -49.10
CA GLY A 23 58.85 16.19 -48.44
C GLY A 23 58.15 15.98 -47.10
N GLU A 24 57.33 16.93 -46.67
CA GLU A 24 56.51 16.79 -45.45
C GLU A 24 55.24 15.98 -45.76
N THR A 25 54.94 15.00 -44.90
CA THR A 25 53.73 14.17 -44.98
C THR A 25 52.71 14.67 -43.97
N LEU A 26 51.60 15.21 -44.43
CA LEU A 26 50.48 15.64 -43.61
C LEU A 26 49.44 14.52 -43.50
N GLN A 27 48.96 14.30 -42.29
CA GLN A 27 47.90 13.35 -41.98
C GLN A 27 46.60 14.12 -41.74
N GLU A 28 45.57 13.82 -42.53
CA GLU A 28 44.26 14.47 -42.43
C GLU A 28 43.16 13.42 -42.23
N PHE A 29 42.24 13.69 -41.30
CA PHE A 29 41.09 12.83 -41.05
C PHE A 29 39.83 13.46 -41.65
N ASP A 30 39.14 12.69 -42.48
CA ASP A 30 37.84 13.07 -43.01
C ASP A 30 36.75 12.85 -41.94
N LEU A 31 36.57 13.85 -41.07
CA LEU A 31 35.65 13.78 -39.94
C LEU A 31 34.18 13.65 -40.38
N GLU A 32 33.80 14.27 -41.49
CA GLU A 32 32.43 14.20 -42.01
C GLU A 32 32.10 12.77 -42.45
N LYS A 33 33.04 12.13 -43.17
CA LYS A 33 32.87 10.74 -43.61
C LYS A 33 32.92 9.76 -42.45
N ILE A 34 33.79 9.98 -41.46
CA ILE A 34 33.81 9.19 -40.23
C ILE A 34 32.48 9.30 -39.49
N GLN A 35 31.97 10.53 -39.29
CA GLN A 35 30.68 10.77 -38.64
C GLN A 35 29.53 10.10 -39.37
N TRP A 36 29.49 10.20 -40.71
CA TRP A 36 28.46 9.55 -41.52
C TRP A 36 28.52 8.02 -41.41
N GLN A 37 29.72 7.43 -41.51
CA GLN A 37 29.89 5.98 -41.39
C GLN A 37 29.53 5.46 -40.01
N ILE A 38 29.90 6.17 -38.94
CA ILE A 38 29.51 5.82 -37.56
C ILE A 38 27.99 5.91 -37.39
N SER A 39 27.41 7.02 -37.83
CA SER A 39 25.97 7.26 -37.70
C SER A 39 25.17 6.22 -38.47
N SER A 40 25.53 5.95 -39.72
CA SER A 40 24.82 4.99 -40.58
C SER A 40 24.99 3.54 -40.10
N ARG A 41 26.19 3.12 -39.69
CA ARG A 41 26.45 1.72 -39.31
C ARG A 41 26.01 1.38 -37.89
N PHE A 42 26.10 2.30 -36.94
CA PHE A 42 25.94 1.98 -35.52
C PHE A 42 24.73 2.64 -34.85
N LEU A 43 24.32 3.83 -35.31
CA LEU A 43 23.30 4.64 -34.64
C LEU A 43 21.95 4.60 -35.38
N GLN A 44 21.97 4.58 -36.70
CA GLN A 44 20.77 4.59 -37.54
C GLN A 44 19.97 3.30 -37.37
N GLY A 45 18.65 3.43 -37.26
CA GLY A 45 17.74 2.30 -37.09
C GLY A 45 17.68 1.72 -35.68
N LYS A 46 18.41 2.28 -34.70
CA LYS A 46 18.26 1.88 -33.29
C LYS A 46 16.95 2.43 -32.71
N PRO A 47 16.14 1.61 -32.03
CA PRO A 47 14.90 2.08 -31.43
C PRO A 47 15.18 2.99 -30.23
N ARG A 48 14.27 3.93 -29.96
CA ARG A 48 14.29 4.71 -28.73
C ARG A 48 13.91 3.80 -27.56
N LEU A 49 14.84 3.57 -26.65
CA LEU A 49 14.56 2.81 -25.44
C LEU A 49 13.56 3.59 -24.57
N THR A 50 12.46 2.94 -24.23
CA THR A 50 11.48 3.45 -23.26
C THR A 50 11.62 2.68 -21.96
N LEU A 51 11.32 3.31 -20.82
CA LEU A 51 11.34 2.65 -19.51
C LEU A 51 10.20 1.62 -19.31
N LYS A 52 9.39 1.35 -20.35
CA LYS A 52 8.32 0.35 -20.31
C LYS A 52 8.91 -1.06 -20.40
N GLY A 53 8.51 -1.93 -19.47
CA GLY A 53 8.89 -3.35 -19.48
C GLY A 53 10.25 -3.66 -18.87
N ILE A 54 10.83 -2.73 -18.10
CA ILE A 54 12.01 -3.03 -17.28
C ILE A 54 11.60 -4.06 -16.23
N PRO A 55 12.25 -5.24 -16.16
CA PRO A 55 11.93 -6.24 -15.17
C PRO A 55 12.27 -5.69 -13.77
N MET A 56 11.23 -5.36 -13.01
CA MET A 56 11.35 -4.95 -11.62
C MET A 56 10.90 -6.10 -10.73
N LEU A 57 11.71 -6.43 -9.73
CA LEU A 57 11.30 -7.30 -8.64
C LEU A 57 10.38 -6.50 -7.72
N VAL A 58 9.10 -6.87 -7.66
CA VAL A 58 8.13 -6.29 -6.71
C VAL A 58 7.84 -7.35 -5.67
N TYR A 59 8.20 -7.11 -4.41
CA TYR A 59 7.82 -8.02 -3.33
C TYR A 59 6.32 -7.88 -3.06
N ARG A 60 5.63 -9.00 -2.83
CA ARG A 60 4.20 -8.99 -2.45
C ARG A 60 3.92 -8.17 -1.19
N HIS A 61 4.91 -8.00 -0.32
CA HIS A 61 4.81 -7.23 0.92
C HIS A 61 4.93 -5.71 0.68
N ASP A 62 5.41 -5.31 -0.50
CA ASP A 62 5.49 -3.92 -0.96
C ASP A 62 4.24 -3.53 -1.76
N TRP A 63 3.15 -4.31 -1.68
CA TRP A 63 1.91 -3.92 -2.33
C TRP A 63 1.39 -2.63 -1.71
N ASN A 64 1.44 -1.55 -2.49
CA ASN A 64 0.87 -0.29 -2.10
C ASN A 64 -0.66 -0.39 -2.19
N PHE A 65 -1.28 -0.82 -1.09
CA PHE A 65 -2.73 -0.92 -0.95
C PHE A 65 -3.43 0.42 -1.25
N GLU A 66 -2.77 1.56 -1.09
CA GLU A 66 -3.36 2.87 -1.41
C GLU A 66 -3.60 3.02 -2.91
N HIS A 67 -2.59 2.68 -3.73
CA HIS A 67 -2.76 2.66 -5.18
C HIS A 67 -3.80 1.62 -5.59
N LEU A 68 -3.79 0.45 -4.95
CA LEU A 68 -4.76 -0.60 -5.22
C LEU A 68 -6.20 -0.14 -4.91
N PHE A 69 -6.42 0.53 -3.79
CA PHE A 69 -7.72 1.06 -3.41
C PHE A 69 -8.20 2.13 -4.39
N MET A 70 -7.30 3.02 -4.82
CA MET A 70 -7.59 3.99 -5.86
C MET A 70 -7.98 3.30 -7.19
N ASP A 71 -7.22 2.29 -7.60
CA ASP A 71 -7.50 1.51 -8.82
C ASP A 71 -8.84 0.79 -8.78
N ILE A 72 -9.26 0.31 -7.60
CA ILE A 72 -10.56 -0.33 -7.39
C ILE A 72 -11.67 0.73 -7.39
N LYS A 73 -11.52 1.82 -6.63
CA LYS A 73 -12.50 2.92 -6.58
C LYS A 73 -12.76 3.52 -7.97
N ASN A 74 -11.73 3.59 -8.81
CA ASN A 74 -11.84 4.05 -10.20
C ASN A 74 -12.59 3.07 -11.12
N LYS A 75 -12.59 1.77 -10.79
CA LYS A 75 -13.23 0.71 -11.61
C LYS A 75 -14.63 0.33 -11.12
N MET A 76 -14.91 0.49 -9.83
CA MET A 76 -16.18 0.13 -9.22
C MET A 76 -16.49 0.96 -7.99
N ALA A 77 -17.79 1.17 -7.73
CA ALA A 77 -18.25 1.82 -6.52
C ALA A 77 -17.86 1.01 -5.27
N GLN A 78 -17.41 1.70 -4.23
CA GLN A 78 -17.11 1.12 -2.92
C GLN A 78 -17.98 1.78 -1.85
N CYS A 79 -18.39 1.00 -0.86
CA CYS A 79 -19.28 1.42 0.21
C CYS A 79 -18.79 0.89 1.56
N LEU A 80 -19.20 1.56 2.63
CA LEU A 80 -18.97 1.11 4.00
C LEU A 80 -19.61 -0.25 4.25
N LEU A 81 -19.00 -1.04 5.13
CA LEU A 81 -19.52 -2.33 5.53
C LEU A 81 -20.63 -2.13 6.57
N PRO A 82 -21.83 -2.70 6.40
CA PRO A 82 -22.89 -2.57 7.40
C PRO A 82 -22.50 -3.18 8.75
N ASN A 83 -22.87 -2.53 9.86
CA ASN A 83 -22.60 -3.04 11.22
C ASN A 83 -23.15 -4.45 11.45
N SER A 84 -24.29 -4.79 10.84
CA SER A 84 -24.86 -6.14 10.88
C SER A 84 -23.97 -7.17 10.20
N ALA A 85 -23.28 -6.80 9.11
CA ALA A 85 -22.32 -7.66 8.44
C ALA A 85 -21.04 -7.81 9.28
N MET A 86 -20.53 -6.73 9.86
CA MET A 86 -19.37 -6.78 10.78
C MET A 86 -19.62 -7.76 11.94
N GLY A 87 -20.75 -7.63 12.64
CA GLY A 87 -21.11 -8.51 13.74
C GLY A 87 -21.29 -9.98 13.32
N ALA A 88 -21.89 -10.22 12.14
CA ALA A 88 -22.01 -11.57 11.60
C ALA A 88 -20.65 -12.19 11.26
N ILE A 89 -19.75 -11.42 10.65
CA ILE A 89 -18.40 -11.89 10.28
C ILE A 89 -17.58 -12.19 11.53
N SER A 90 -17.60 -11.33 12.55
CA SER A 90 -16.97 -11.60 13.84
C SER A 90 -17.53 -12.85 14.53
N GLY A 91 -18.83 -13.11 14.38
CA GLY A 91 -19.46 -14.31 14.94
C GLY A 91 -19.07 -15.62 14.25
N GLU A 92 -18.84 -15.57 12.94
CA GLU A 92 -18.43 -16.73 12.12
C GLU A 92 -16.91 -17.00 12.19
N LEU A 93 -16.08 -15.95 12.20
CA LEU A 93 -14.62 -16.05 12.24
C LEU A 93 -14.08 -15.94 13.67
N GLN A 94 -14.22 -17.01 14.45
CA GLN A 94 -13.87 -16.98 15.88
C GLN A 94 -12.39 -17.19 16.13
N SER A 95 -11.70 -17.98 15.30
CA SER A 95 -10.28 -18.27 15.50
C SER A 95 -9.37 -17.28 14.76
N TYR A 96 -8.21 -16.99 15.36
CA TYR A 96 -7.18 -16.17 14.72
C TYR A 96 -6.75 -16.70 13.35
N SER A 97 -6.74 -18.03 13.16
CA SER A 97 -6.39 -18.66 11.88
C SER A 97 -7.41 -18.35 10.79
N GLU A 98 -8.71 -18.48 11.11
CA GLU A 98 -9.81 -18.17 10.17
C GLU A 98 -9.78 -16.70 9.76
N VAL A 99 -9.50 -15.78 10.70
CA VAL A 99 -9.36 -14.35 10.40
C VAL A 99 -8.18 -14.09 9.47
N CYS A 100 -7.04 -14.76 9.71
CA CYS A 100 -5.86 -14.62 8.85
C CYS A 100 -6.12 -15.14 7.43
N GLU A 101 -6.78 -16.29 7.31
CA GLU A 101 -7.12 -16.88 6.03
C GLU A 101 -8.15 -16.03 5.28
N ALA A 102 -9.20 -15.55 5.96
CA ALA A 102 -10.15 -14.60 5.38
C ALA A 102 -9.49 -13.30 4.91
N LEU A 103 -8.53 -12.77 5.68
CA LEU A 103 -7.75 -11.60 5.27
C LEU A 103 -6.91 -11.91 4.02
N SER A 104 -6.25 -13.05 3.95
CA SER A 104 -5.48 -13.44 2.76
C SER A 104 -6.38 -13.60 1.52
N VAL A 105 -7.58 -14.16 1.67
CA VAL A 105 -8.56 -14.28 0.58
C VAL A 105 -9.00 -12.90 0.09
N ILE A 106 -9.27 -11.95 1.00
CA ILE A 106 -9.68 -10.60 0.59
C ILE A 106 -8.53 -9.83 -0.07
N GLU A 107 -7.28 -9.99 0.40
CA GLU A 107 -6.10 -9.36 -0.21
C GLU A 107 -5.88 -9.85 -1.63
N VAL A 108 -6.00 -11.16 -1.87
CA VAL A 108 -5.95 -11.73 -3.22
C VAL A 108 -7.09 -11.17 -4.06
N THR A 109 -8.31 -11.16 -3.53
CA THR A 109 -9.49 -10.64 -4.22
C THR A 109 -9.29 -9.19 -4.64
N LEU A 110 -8.82 -8.31 -3.75
CA LEU A 110 -8.51 -6.92 -4.04
C LEU A 110 -7.49 -6.78 -5.18
N GLY A 111 -6.44 -7.62 -5.21
CA GLY A 111 -5.47 -7.63 -6.31
C GLY A 111 -6.10 -7.88 -7.68
N PHE A 112 -7.06 -8.80 -7.76
CA PHE A 112 -7.82 -9.05 -9.00
C PHE A 112 -8.78 -7.90 -9.34
N LEU A 113 -9.52 -7.40 -8.35
CA LEU A 113 -10.45 -6.28 -8.53
C LEU A 113 -9.72 -5.00 -8.99
N GLY A 114 -8.51 -4.76 -8.47
CA GLY A 114 -7.67 -3.64 -8.90
C GLY A 114 -7.19 -3.77 -10.35
N THR A 115 -7.11 -4.98 -10.89
CA THR A 115 -6.71 -5.20 -12.28
C THR A 115 -7.90 -5.16 -13.24
N VAL A 116 -8.97 -5.89 -12.92
CA VAL A 116 -10.07 -6.20 -13.86
C VAL A 116 -11.36 -5.44 -13.52
N GLY A 117 -11.54 -5.00 -12.28
CA GLY A 117 -12.83 -4.55 -11.79
C GLY A 117 -13.80 -5.72 -11.56
N GLY A 118 -15.10 -5.41 -11.47
CA GLY A 118 -16.15 -6.38 -11.18
C GLY A 118 -17.50 -5.69 -10.95
N ASP A 119 -18.59 -6.47 -10.92
CA ASP A 119 -19.93 -5.94 -10.60
C ASP A 119 -20.00 -5.64 -9.08
N PRO A 120 -20.19 -4.37 -8.66
CA PRO A 120 -20.26 -3.99 -7.25
C PRO A 120 -21.29 -4.78 -6.44
N ASN A 121 -22.36 -5.27 -7.08
CA ASN A 121 -23.45 -6.00 -6.42
C ASN A 121 -23.25 -7.52 -6.39
N MET A 122 -22.22 -8.03 -7.08
CA MET A 122 -21.88 -9.45 -7.02
C MET A 122 -21.47 -9.82 -5.59
N HIS A 123 -21.97 -10.96 -5.11
CA HIS A 123 -21.61 -11.46 -3.79
C HIS A 123 -20.14 -11.90 -3.76
N LEU A 124 -19.48 -11.59 -2.66
CA LEU A 124 -18.03 -11.79 -2.55
C LEU A 124 -17.66 -13.28 -2.52
N ASN A 125 -18.48 -14.13 -1.88
CA ASN A 125 -18.30 -15.58 -1.90
C ASN A 125 -18.41 -16.17 -3.32
N VAL A 126 -19.37 -15.71 -4.13
CA VAL A 126 -19.55 -16.16 -5.52
C VAL A 126 -18.34 -15.77 -6.35
N TYR A 127 -17.82 -14.56 -6.19
CA TYR A 127 -16.62 -14.13 -6.90
C TYR A 127 -15.40 -14.98 -6.53
N VAL A 128 -15.17 -15.21 -5.23
CA VAL A 128 -14.04 -16.02 -4.75
C VAL A 128 -14.16 -17.49 -5.20
N GLN A 129 -15.36 -18.06 -5.13
CA GLN A 129 -15.58 -19.46 -5.46
C GLN A 129 -15.59 -19.72 -6.97
N ASP A 130 -16.33 -18.93 -7.74
CA ASP A 130 -16.63 -19.25 -9.13
C ASP A 130 -15.68 -18.56 -10.12
N ILE A 131 -15.22 -17.34 -9.79
CA ILE A 131 -14.31 -16.56 -10.65
C ILE A 131 -12.86 -16.84 -10.29
N LEU A 132 -12.50 -16.69 -9.01
CA LEU A 132 -11.13 -16.94 -8.55
C LEU A 132 -10.82 -18.44 -8.36
N ARG A 133 -11.86 -19.30 -8.34
CA ARG A 133 -11.74 -20.75 -8.20
C ARG A 133 -10.98 -21.19 -6.93
N MET A 134 -11.26 -20.53 -5.80
CA MET A 134 -10.60 -20.80 -4.50
C MET A 134 -11.44 -21.67 -3.54
N GLY A 135 -12.48 -22.35 -4.03
CA GLY A 135 -13.58 -22.89 -3.22
C GLY A 135 -13.35 -24.16 -2.39
N ASP A 136 -12.29 -24.93 -2.61
CA ASP A 136 -12.28 -26.35 -2.20
C ASP A 136 -12.05 -26.62 -0.69
N GLN A 137 -11.72 -25.61 0.14
CA GLN A 137 -11.46 -25.81 1.60
C GLN A 137 -11.95 -24.68 2.52
N MET A 138 -12.78 -23.74 2.03
CA MET A 138 -13.04 -22.45 2.71
C MET A 138 -14.48 -22.26 3.21
N THR A 139 -15.18 -23.32 3.65
CA THR A 139 -16.61 -23.24 4.02
C THR A 139 -16.97 -22.14 5.04
N PRO A 140 -16.28 -22.00 6.21
CA PRO A 140 -16.63 -20.95 7.17
C PRO A 140 -16.32 -19.54 6.62
N ILE A 141 -15.24 -19.41 5.85
CA ILE A 141 -14.82 -18.14 5.24
C ILE A 141 -15.82 -17.73 4.16
N LEU A 142 -16.19 -18.62 3.24
CA LEU A 142 -17.19 -18.36 2.21
C LEU A 142 -18.54 -17.99 2.82
N LYS A 143 -18.91 -18.60 3.95
CA LYS A 143 -20.11 -18.23 4.69
C LYS A 143 -20.02 -16.81 5.27
N ALA A 144 -18.90 -16.43 5.86
CA ALA A 144 -18.67 -15.05 6.32
C ALA A 144 -18.73 -14.05 5.13
N LEU A 145 -18.04 -14.36 4.03
CA LEU A 145 -17.98 -13.53 2.82
C LEU A 145 -19.33 -13.41 2.09
N SER A 146 -20.24 -14.38 2.26
CA SER A 146 -21.58 -14.33 1.66
C SER A 146 -22.43 -13.15 2.13
N ARG A 147 -22.09 -12.57 3.29
CA ARG A 147 -22.72 -11.37 3.84
C ARG A 147 -22.26 -10.08 3.16
N CYS A 148 -21.27 -10.17 2.27
CA CYS A 148 -20.66 -9.04 1.58
C CYS A 148 -20.85 -9.12 0.07
N GLN A 149 -20.69 -7.96 -0.58
CA GLN A 149 -20.68 -7.78 -2.02
C GLN A 149 -19.34 -7.13 -2.41
N LEU A 150 -18.99 -7.12 -3.70
CA LEU A 150 -17.72 -6.56 -4.17
C LEU A 150 -17.56 -5.07 -3.84
N LYS A 151 -18.66 -4.31 -3.74
CA LYS A 151 -18.63 -2.91 -3.26
C LYS A 151 -18.15 -2.75 -1.81
N HIS A 152 -18.14 -3.81 -1.00
CA HIS A 152 -17.66 -3.77 0.39
C HIS A 152 -16.21 -4.25 0.53
N ALA A 153 -15.50 -4.55 -0.57
CA ALA A 153 -14.21 -5.25 -0.51
C ALA A 153 -13.14 -4.47 0.27
N ILE A 154 -13.02 -3.16 0.06
CA ILE A 154 -12.05 -2.33 0.78
C ILE A 154 -12.41 -2.22 2.26
N ALA A 155 -13.67 -1.93 2.57
CA ALA A 155 -14.16 -1.84 3.96
C ALA A 155 -14.00 -3.17 4.71
N LEU A 156 -14.19 -4.29 4.02
CA LEU A 156 -13.98 -5.62 4.58
C LEU A 156 -12.50 -5.89 4.88
N TRP A 157 -11.58 -5.46 4.00
CA TRP A 157 -10.15 -5.55 4.29
C TRP A 157 -9.76 -4.71 5.51
N GLN A 158 -10.25 -3.46 5.60
CA GLN A 158 -10.02 -2.58 6.76
C GLN A 158 -10.48 -3.26 8.05
N PHE A 159 -11.71 -3.79 8.03
CA PHE A 159 -12.29 -4.51 9.16
C PHE A 159 -11.50 -5.76 9.55
N LEU A 160 -11.21 -6.67 8.60
CA LEU A 160 -10.49 -7.91 8.89
C LEU A 160 -9.04 -7.64 9.36
N SER A 161 -8.40 -6.61 8.81
CA SER A 161 -7.06 -6.18 9.19
C SER A 161 -7.05 -5.70 10.65
N ALA A 162 -8.00 -4.85 11.04
CA ALA A 162 -8.16 -4.38 12.41
C ALA A 162 -8.54 -5.53 13.36
N TYR A 163 -9.50 -6.36 12.97
CA TYR A 163 -9.97 -7.49 13.76
C TYR A 163 -8.87 -8.52 14.03
N LYS A 164 -7.99 -8.78 13.05
CA LYS A 164 -6.79 -9.60 13.22
C LYS A 164 -5.86 -9.02 14.30
N SER A 165 -5.62 -7.71 14.28
CA SER A 165 -4.81 -7.04 15.29
C SER A 165 -5.46 -7.03 16.67
N GLU A 166 -6.78 -6.89 16.75
CA GLU A 166 -7.54 -6.97 18.01
C GLU A 166 -7.44 -8.38 18.62
N GLN A 167 -7.59 -9.43 17.80
CA GLN A 167 -7.41 -10.82 18.25
C GLN A 167 -5.99 -11.09 18.77
N LEU A 168 -4.95 -10.59 18.08
CA LEU A 168 -3.57 -10.72 18.57
C LEU A 168 -3.36 -10.02 19.91
N LEU A 169 -3.96 -8.84 20.09
CA LEU A 169 -3.91 -8.11 21.35
C LEU A 169 -4.56 -8.93 22.48
N GLY A 170 -5.72 -9.54 22.24
CA GLY A 170 -6.38 -10.43 23.19
C GLY A 170 -5.55 -11.67 23.56
N LEU A 171 -4.76 -12.18 22.60
CA LEU A 171 -3.77 -13.25 22.83
C LEU A 171 -2.48 -12.77 23.51
N LYS A 172 -2.44 -11.51 23.99
CA LYS A 172 -1.27 -10.86 24.60
C LYS A 172 -0.02 -10.84 23.71
N LYS A 173 -0.22 -10.83 22.39
CA LYS A 173 0.85 -10.68 21.39
C LYS A 173 0.84 -9.26 20.83
N ASP A 174 2.00 -8.73 20.48
CA ASP A 174 2.10 -7.41 19.84
C ASP A 174 1.61 -7.48 18.38
N PRO A 175 0.52 -6.78 18.00
CA PRO A 175 0.00 -6.80 16.64
C PRO A 175 0.81 -5.95 15.65
N PHE A 176 1.62 -5.02 16.14
CA PHE A 176 2.33 -4.03 15.32
C PHE A 176 3.86 -4.19 15.37
N ARG A 177 4.36 -5.43 15.46
CA ARG A 177 5.80 -5.72 15.54
C ARG A 177 6.60 -5.06 14.44
N GLU A 178 6.03 -5.00 13.24
CA GLU A 178 6.67 -4.47 12.03
C GLU A 178 6.73 -2.94 11.98
N ILE A 179 5.89 -2.23 12.74
CA ILE A 179 5.94 -0.77 12.81
C ILE A 179 7.16 -0.34 13.64
N SER A 180 7.85 0.70 13.18
CA SER A 180 9.03 1.26 13.84
C SER A 180 8.75 1.66 15.29
N SER A 181 9.75 1.51 16.17
CA SER A 181 9.66 1.85 17.58
C SER A 181 9.36 3.33 17.85
N LYS A 182 9.64 4.22 16.88
CA LYS A 182 9.35 5.66 16.99
C LYS A 182 7.87 6.00 17.16
N TYR A 183 6.96 5.09 16.79
CA TYR A 183 5.50 5.26 16.95
C TYR A 183 4.92 4.47 18.14
N LYS A 184 5.78 3.91 18.99
CA LYS A 184 5.42 3.03 20.12
C LYS A 184 5.69 3.67 21.48
N ALA A 185 5.72 5.01 21.56
CA ALA A 185 5.92 5.70 22.83
C ALA A 185 4.69 5.51 23.74
N ASP A 186 4.93 5.30 25.03
CA ASP A 186 3.87 5.21 26.02
C ASP A 186 3.17 6.56 26.21
N LEU A 187 1.86 6.51 26.49
CA LEU A 187 1.08 7.71 26.78
C LEU A 187 1.46 8.26 28.16
N SER A 188 1.57 9.58 28.26
CA SER A 188 1.67 10.24 29.56
C SER A 188 0.38 10.02 30.38
N PRO A 189 0.43 10.05 31.72
CA PRO A 189 -0.77 9.93 32.55
C PRO A 189 -1.85 10.98 32.25
N GLU A 190 -1.44 12.17 31.82
CA GLU A 190 -2.35 13.27 31.46
C GLU A 190 -3.02 13.00 30.11
N SER A 191 -2.23 12.67 29.09
CA SER A 191 -2.73 12.28 27.76
C SER A 191 -3.65 11.06 27.82
N ALA A 192 -3.35 10.08 28.69
CA ALA A 192 -4.21 8.90 28.89
C ALA A 192 -5.58 9.26 29.48
N LYS A 193 -5.65 10.24 30.39
CA LYS A 193 -6.93 10.73 30.94
C LYS A 193 -7.76 11.43 29.87
N LEU A 194 -7.14 12.31 29.08
CA LEU A 194 -7.79 13.00 27.97
C LEU A 194 -8.32 12.01 26.92
N LEU A 195 -7.50 11.02 26.55
CA LEU A 195 -7.92 9.95 25.65
C LEU A 195 -9.12 9.16 26.22
N SER A 196 -9.08 8.79 27.51
CA SER A 196 -10.19 8.05 28.13
C SER A 196 -11.51 8.84 28.12
N ALA A 197 -11.45 10.17 28.27
CA ALA A 197 -12.60 11.04 28.17
C ALA A 197 -13.17 11.04 26.74
N PHE A 198 -12.32 11.18 25.73
CA PHE A 198 -12.71 11.08 24.31
C PHE A 198 -13.38 9.73 23.99
N LEU A 199 -12.74 8.61 24.36
CA LEU A 199 -13.22 7.25 24.11
C LEU A 199 -14.57 6.91 24.79
N ASN A 200 -15.08 7.76 25.67
CA ASN A 200 -16.43 7.60 26.23
C ASN A 200 -17.54 8.02 25.27
N TYR A 201 -17.30 9.07 24.48
CA TYR A 201 -18.34 9.73 23.68
C TYR A 201 -18.23 9.41 22.19
N THR A 202 -17.08 8.91 21.73
CA THR A 202 -16.84 8.58 20.32
C THR A 202 -17.36 7.20 19.93
N ASP A 203 -17.73 7.03 18.66
CA ASP A 203 -17.85 5.71 18.03
C ASP A 203 -16.47 5.02 18.00
N LEU A 204 -16.28 4.11 18.96
CA LEU A 204 -15.03 3.37 19.11
C LEU A 204 -14.70 2.50 17.89
N ASP A 205 -15.72 1.93 17.25
CA ASP A 205 -15.50 1.00 16.15
C ASP A 205 -14.98 1.75 14.93
N ALA A 206 -15.65 2.84 14.53
CA ALA A 206 -15.22 3.66 13.42
C ALA A 206 -13.83 4.27 13.66
N PHE A 207 -13.59 4.82 14.86
CA PHE A 207 -12.28 5.39 15.24
C PHE A 207 -11.15 4.35 15.17
N LEU A 208 -11.38 3.14 15.70
CA LEU A 208 -10.38 2.07 15.68
C LEU A 208 -10.04 1.61 14.27
N LEU A 209 -11.04 1.52 13.39
CA LEU A 209 -10.86 1.12 12.00
C LEU A 209 -10.04 2.15 11.21
N GLU A 210 -10.36 3.44 11.34
CA GLU A 210 -9.61 4.51 10.64
C GLU A 210 -8.17 4.63 11.16
N LEU A 211 -7.99 4.60 12.48
CA LEU A 211 -6.66 4.65 13.09
C LEU A 211 -5.82 3.42 12.68
N HIS A 212 -6.41 2.21 12.70
CA HIS A 212 -5.72 0.99 12.30
C HIS A 212 -5.25 1.06 10.84
N GLU A 213 -6.13 1.49 9.95
CA GLU A 213 -5.82 1.61 8.53
C GLU A 213 -4.66 2.57 8.29
N MET A 214 -4.72 3.76 8.88
CA MET A 214 -3.64 4.75 8.78
C MET A 214 -2.30 4.16 9.24
N MET A 215 -2.31 3.44 10.37
CA MET A 215 -1.10 2.80 10.90
C MET A 215 -0.53 1.74 9.95
N VAL A 216 -1.38 0.86 9.43
CA VAL A 216 -0.94 -0.24 8.55
C VAL A 216 -0.49 0.26 7.18
N LEU A 217 -1.13 1.29 6.63
CA LEU A 217 -0.80 1.80 5.30
C LEU A 217 0.37 2.80 5.33
N LYS A 218 0.39 3.74 6.28
CA LYS A 218 1.37 4.84 6.31
C LYS A 218 2.61 4.53 7.13
N LEU A 219 2.47 3.84 8.27
CA LEU A 219 3.56 3.69 9.25
C LEU A 219 4.32 2.37 9.12
N ARG A 220 3.72 1.35 8.49
CA ARG A 220 4.35 0.04 8.23
C ARG A 220 5.34 0.10 7.07
N ASN A 221 5.05 0.87 6.02
CA ASN A 221 5.85 0.91 4.80
C ASN A 221 7.17 1.67 5.02
N THR A 222 8.30 1.00 4.82
CA THR A 222 9.65 1.57 5.01
C THR A 222 9.94 2.74 4.06
N GLN A 223 9.27 2.80 2.91
CA GLN A 223 9.43 3.90 1.94
C GLN A 223 8.75 5.20 2.38
N THR A 224 7.69 5.12 3.19
CA THR A 224 6.95 6.29 3.72
C THR A 224 7.32 6.63 5.15
N GLN A 225 8.17 5.83 5.80
CA GLN A 225 8.58 6.11 7.18
C GLN A 225 9.29 7.46 7.33
N ASP A 226 9.94 7.97 6.29
CA ASP A 226 10.61 9.27 6.32
C ASP A 226 9.63 10.45 6.09
N SER A 227 8.41 10.20 5.62
CA SER A 227 7.41 11.25 5.38
C SER A 227 6.51 11.56 6.58
N PHE A 228 6.49 10.70 7.61
CA PHE A 228 5.65 10.87 8.80
C PHE A 228 6.49 11.16 10.05
N ASN A 229 6.51 12.42 10.48
CA ASN A 229 7.25 12.83 11.67
C ASN A 229 6.52 12.38 12.96
N PRO A 230 7.16 11.62 13.86
CA PRO A 230 6.55 11.18 15.13
C PRO A 230 6.13 12.33 16.07
N GLU A 231 6.68 13.54 15.90
CA GLU A 231 6.36 14.72 16.70
C GLU A 231 5.11 15.48 16.20
N TRP A 232 4.48 15.04 15.11
CA TRP A 232 3.22 15.64 14.66
C TRP A 232 2.05 15.25 15.55
N SER A 233 1.01 16.10 15.59
CA SER A 233 -0.24 15.75 16.25
C SER A 233 -0.89 14.56 15.56
N LEU A 234 -1.30 13.56 16.36
CA LEU A 234 -2.03 12.40 15.86
C LEU A 234 -3.40 12.82 15.29
N ARG A 235 -4.03 13.84 15.88
CA ARG A 235 -5.31 14.39 15.41
C ARG A 235 -5.21 14.87 13.98
N ASP A 236 -4.30 15.82 13.73
CA ASP A 236 -4.16 16.48 12.43
C ASP A 236 -3.73 15.48 11.36
N THR A 237 -2.85 14.54 11.72
CA THR A 237 -2.40 13.48 10.80
C THR A 237 -3.55 12.56 10.41
N LEU A 238 -4.39 12.14 11.37
CA LEU A 238 -5.54 11.28 11.11
C LEU A 238 -6.62 12.02 10.31
N MET A 239 -6.88 13.29 10.63
CA MET A 239 -7.82 14.14 9.90
C MET A 239 -7.39 14.33 8.44
N SER A 240 -6.14 14.75 8.23
CA SER A 240 -5.58 14.90 6.89
C SER A 240 -5.64 13.59 6.10
N TYR A 241 -5.42 12.45 6.76
CA TYR A 241 -5.55 11.15 6.12
C TYR A 241 -7.00 10.83 5.74
N MET A 242 -7.99 11.09 6.61
CA MET A 242 -9.41 10.85 6.31
C MET A 242 -9.92 11.74 5.17
N GLU A 243 -9.47 13.00 5.10
CA GLU A 243 -9.81 13.93 4.01
C GLU A 243 -9.39 13.40 2.63
N THR A 244 -8.29 12.65 2.54
CA THR A 244 -7.86 12.03 1.27
C THR A 244 -8.79 10.92 0.77
N LYS A 245 -9.66 10.37 1.63
CA LYS A 245 -10.48 9.20 1.28
C LYS A 245 -11.83 9.52 0.66
N GLU A 246 -12.25 10.79 0.64
CA GLU A 246 -13.61 11.23 0.27
C GLU A 246 -14.74 10.53 1.07
N ASN A 247 -14.42 9.92 2.21
CA ASN A 247 -15.37 9.27 3.10
C ASN A 247 -15.92 10.27 4.14
N GLU A 248 -17.01 9.90 4.83
CA GLU A 248 -17.53 10.67 5.96
C GLU A 248 -16.45 10.83 7.04
N VAL A 249 -16.01 12.06 7.26
CA VAL A 249 -15.01 12.40 8.28
C VAL A 249 -15.67 12.29 9.66
N LEU A 250 -14.99 11.63 10.59
CA LEU A 250 -15.42 11.56 11.99
C LEU A 250 -15.27 12.95 12.63
N LEU A 251 -16.35 13.74 12.62
CA LEU A 251 -16.38 15.10 13.19
C LEU A 251 -16.03 15.12 14.68
N GLU A 252 -16.22 14.01 15.39
CA GLU A 252 -15.81 13.84 16.79
C GLU A 252 -14.29 13.88 16.94
N VAL A 253 -13.55 13.32 15.99
CA VAL A 253 -12.08 13.38 15.99
C VAL A 253 -11.61 14.82 15.81
N GLU A 254 -12.26 15.55 14.90
CA GLU A 254 -11.95 16.95 14.68
C GLU A 254 -12.28 17.82 15.90
N SER A 255 -13.38 17.58 16.59
CA SER A 255 -13.84 18.50 17.64
C SER A 255 -13.36 18.16 19.05
N GLN A 256 -13.05 16.89 19.33
CA GLN A 256 -12.86 16.39 20.70
C GLN A 256 -11.56 15.61 20.91
N PHE A 257 -10.83 15.24 19.85
CA PHE A 257 -9.60 14.50 20.03
C PHE A 257 -8.49 15.41 20.63
N PRO A 258 -7.71 14.92 21.62
CA PRO A 258 -6.68 15.74 22.25
C PRO A 258 -5.54 16.11 21.29
N GLU A 259 -5.21 17.41 21.20
CA GLU A 259 -4.13 17.91 20.32
C GLU A 259 -2.74 17.49 20.80
N ASP A 260 -2.56 17.35 22.13
CA ASP A 260 -1.29 17.02 22.79
C ASP A 260 -0.83 15.58 22.55
N ILE A 261 -1.68 14.74 21.94
CA ILE A 261 -1.31 13.36 21.62
C ILE A 261 -0.55 13.35 20.31
N LEU A 262 0.73 12.95 20.39
CA LEU A 262 1.62 12.89 19.25
C LEU A 262 1.47 11.58 18.48
N LEU A 263 1.91 11.58 17.22
CA LEU A 263 1.97 10.41 16.36
C LEU A 263 2.91 9.32 16.95
N SER A 264 3.90 9.72 17.75
CA SER A 264 4.74 8.81 18.52
C SER A 264 3.95 7.91 19.48
N ASN A 265 2.76 8.33 19.94
CA ASN A 265 1.89 7.58 20.83
C ASN A 265 0.82 6.75 20.10
N CYS A 266 0.78 6.76 18.77
CA CYS A 266 -0.29 6.20 17.95
C CYS A 266 -0.63 4.73 18.29
N ILE A 267 0.40 3.89 18.48
CA ILE A 267 0.22 2.47 18.80
C ILE A 267 -0.41 2.29 20.18
N SER A 268 0.01 3.10 21.15
CA SER A 268 -0.50 3.09 22.52
C SER A 268 -1.96 3.54 22.56
N VAL A 269 -2.32 4.58 21.80
CA VAL A 269 -3.70 5.06 21.63
C VAL A 269 -4.59 3.94 21.09
N TRP A 270 -4.16 3.28 20.01
CA TRP A 270 -4.92 2.17 19.42
C TRP A 270 -5.12 1.02 20.40
N LYS A 271 -4.07 0.63 21.13
CA LYS A 271 -4.15 -0.45 22.15
C LYS A 271 -5.11 -0.11 23.28
N VAL A 272 -5.14 1.14 23.75
CA VAL A 272 -6.09 1.59 24.79
C VAL A 272 -7.52 1.54 24.28
N ALA A 273 -7.77 2.04 23.06
CA ALA A 273 -9.09 2.01 22.44
C ALA A 273 -9.58 0.57 22.20
N ALA A 274 -8.72 -0.31 21.69
CA ALA A 274 -9.05 -1.71 21.42
C ALA A 274 -9.35 -2.50 22.70
N THR A 275 -8.55 -2.30 23.76
CA THR A 275 -8.82 -2.90 25.08
C THR A 275 -10.17 -2.43 25.62
N ARG A 276 -10.47 -1.12 25.50
CA ARG A 276 -11.75 -0.57 25.97
C ARG A 276 -12.95 -1.15 25.22
N LYS A 277 -12.82 -1.38 23.91
CA LYS A 277 -13.83 -2.06 23.09
C LYS A 277 -14.05 -3.50 23.58
N GLN A 278 -12.99 -4.25 23.83
CA GLN A 278 -13.07 -5.62 24.38
C GLN A 278 -13.75 -5.64 25.74
N ASP A 279 -13.43 -4.69 26.64
CA ASP A 279 -14.04 -4.56 27.96
C ASP A 279 -15.55 -4.24 27.90
N ARG A 280 -15.99 -3.52 26.86
CA ARG A 280 -17.42 -3.25 26.62
C ARG A 280 -18.17 -4.47 26.09
N GLN A 281 -17.51 -5.32 25.30
CA GLN A 281 -18.11 -6.52 24.72
C GLN A 281 -18.13 -7.71 25.70
N ALA A 282 -17.24 -7.72 26.70
CA ALA A 282 -17.17 -8.76 27.73
C ALA A 282 -18.15 -8.54 28.91
N LYS A 283 -18.82 -7.38 28.97
CA LYS A 283 -19.85 -7.04 29.96
C LYS A 283 -21.24 -7.33 29.45
#